data_AF-R6WI60-F1
#
_entry.id   AF-R6WI60-F1
#
_cell.length_a   1.000
_cell.length_b   1.000
_cell.length_c   1.000
_cell.angle_alpha   90.00
_cell.angle_beta   90.00
_cell.angle_gamma   90.00
#
_symmetry.space_group_name_H-M   'P 1'
#
loop_
_entity.id
_entity.type
_entity.pdbx_description
1 polymer ?
#
loop_
_entity_poly.entity_id
_entity_poly.type
_entity_poly.pdbx_seq_one_letter_code
_entity_poly.pdbx_strand_id
1 'polypeptide(L)'
;MKKDNKALLLKYITCFAIASLIAIAVFWSKGFFGHSTAVNIQILADGFFVSGILLTLFAGMMFVSREGALIGISFVMRNVVLAFIPMGRKKHEVYRDYRERKLKELKKTNDKSILVTGLFFLMIGIVFTVIWYKNYYNVV
;
A
#
# COMPACT_ATOMS: atom_id res chain seq x y z
N MET A 1 26.12 5.14 9.64
CA MET A 1 24.97 5.82 10.30
C MET A 1 24.18 6.78 9.40
N LYS A 2 24.77 7.65 8.55
CA LYS A 2 23.99 8.58 7.69
C LYS A 2 23.32 7.95 6.44
N LYS A 3 23.80 6.80 5.96
CA LYS A 3 23.34 6.20 4.68
C LYS A 3 21.97 5.52 4.80
N ASP A 4 21.69 4.91 5.95
CA ASP A 4 20.43 4.20 6.20
C ASP A 4 19.25 5.17 6.37
N ASN A 5 19.47 6.32 7.00
CA ASN A 5 18.43 7.34 7.16
C ASN A 5 18.00 7.96 5.83
N LYS A 6 18.93 8.14 4.87
CA LYS A 6 18.60 8.63 3.52
C LYS A 6 17.75 7.62 2.74
N ALA A 7 18.07 6.33 2.84
CA ALA A 7 17.29 5.27 2.20
C ALA A 7 15.88 5.14 2.83
N LEU A 8 15.78 5.26 4.15
CA LEU A 8 14.49 5.30 4.84
C LEU A 8 13.66 6.53 4.43
N LEU A 9 14.27 7.72 4.41
CA LEU A 9 13.61 8.95 3.94
C LEU A 9 13.13 8.84 2.50
N LEU A 10 13.95 8.27 1.61
CA LEU A 10 13.58 8.06 0.21
C LEU A 10 12.35 7.15 0.10
N LYS A 11 12.27 6.08 0.91
CA LYS A 11 11.09 5.19 0.96
C LYS A 11 9.83 5.91 1.46
N TYR A 12 9.96 6.78 2.46
CA TYR A 12 8.81 7.58 2.93
C TYR A 12 8.35 8.59 1.87
N ILE A 13 9.29 9.24 1.18
CA ILE A 13 8.98 10.20 0.11
C ILE A 13 8.30 9.51 -1.08
N THR A 14 8.77 8.33 -1.50
CA THR A 14 8.12 7.60 -2.60
C THR A 14 6.72 7.13 -2.21
N CYS A 15 6.53 6.66 -0.97
CA CYS A 15 5.22 6.26 -0.47
C CYS A 15 4.26 7.46 -0.38
N PHE A 16 4.76 8.61 0.08
CA PHE A 16 4.01 9.87 0.10
C PHE A 16 3.65 10.35 -1.30
N ALA A 17 4.57 10.25 -2.27
CA ALA A 17 4.32 10.62 -3.65
C ALA A 17 3.21 9.75 -4.29
N ILE A 18 3.23 8.43 -4.04
CA ILE A 18 2.18 7.52 -4.51
C ILE A 18 0.83 7.86 -3.86
N ALA A 19 0.80 8.10 -2.54
CA ALA A 19 -0.40 8.49 -1.82
C ALA A 19 -1.02 9.77 -2.40
N SER A 20 -0.18 10.78 -2.63
CA SER A 20 -0.56 12.07 -3.21
C SER A 20 -1.10 11.91 -4.63
N LEU A 21 -0.46 11.09 -5.46
CA LEU A 21 -0.90 10.82 -6.83
C LEU A 21 -2.30 10.17 -6.86
N ILE A 22 -2.58 9.24 -5.94
CA ILE A 22 -3.91 8.64 -5.79
C ILE A 22 -4.93 9.69 -5.36
N ALA A 23 -4.60 10.54 -4.38
CA ALA A 23 -5.50 11.61 -3.94
C ALA A 23 -5.83 12.60 -5.07
N ILE A 24 -4.82 13.00 -5.86
CA ILE A 24 -5.01 13.87 -7.04
C ILE A 24 -5.92 13.20 -8.08
N ALA A 25 -5.76 11.90 -8.33
CA ALA A 25 -6.64 11.16 -9.24
C ALA A 25 -8.10 11.18 -8.75
N VAL A 26 -8.33 11.05 -7.44
CA VAL A 26 -9.68 11.16 -6.85
C VAL A 26 -10.23 12.58 -6.99
N PHE A 27 -9.41 13.62 -6.76
CA PHE A 27 -9.84 15.02 -6.94
C PHE A 27 -10.24 15.32 -8.37
N TRP A 28 -9.49 14.77 -9.34
CA TRP A 28 -9.80 14.95 -10.75
C TRP A 28 -11.09 14.20 -11.14
N SER A 29 -11.28 12.98 -10.63
CA SER A 29 -12.49 12.20 -10.89
C SER A 29 -13.77 12.83 -10.31
N LYS A 30 -13.66 13.59 -9.21
CA LYS A 30 -14.82 14.19 -8.53
C LYS A 30 -15.08 15.66 -8.88
N GLY A 31 -14.23 16.30 -9.71
CA GLY A 31 -14.47 17.67 -10.17
C GLY A 31 -14.34 18.75 -9.08
N PHE A 32 -13.19 18.78 -8.39
CA PHE A 32 -12.94 19.69 -7.25
C PHE A 32 -13.20 21.19 -7.50
N PHE A 33 -13.17 21.65 -8.75
CA PHE A 33 -13.29 23.07 -9.10
C PHE A 33 -14.72 23.56 -9.38
N GLY A 34 -15.74 22.69 -9.32
CA GLY A 34 -17.10 23.02 -9.74
C GLY A 34 -18.14 23.13 -8.62
N HIS A 35 -17.82 22.81 -7.37
CA HIS A 35 -18.82 22.61 -6.32
C HIS A 35 -18.68 23.57 -5.12
N SER A 36 -19.75 23.63 -4.31
CA SER A 36 -19.81 24.39 -3.05
C SER A 36 -18.70 23.97 -2.08
N THR A 37 -18.30 24.87 -1.18
CA THR A 37 -17.25 24.65 -0.17
C THR A 37 -17.47 23.38 0.66
N ALA A 38 -18.74 23.04 0.95
CA ALA A 38 -19.10 21.81 1.64
C ALA A 38 -18.68 20.55 0.85
N VAL A 39 -18.99 20.52 -0.45
CA VAL A 39 -18.72 19.38 -1.33
C VAL A 39 -17.22 19.24 -1.58
N ASN A 40 -16.50 20.36 -1.70
CA ASN A 40 -15.05 20.33 -1.89
C ASN A 40 -14.32 19.72 -0.68
N ILE A 41 -14.75 20.05 0.55
CA ILE A 41 -14.17 19.45 1.77
C ILE A 41 -14.46 17.95 1.85
N GLN A 42 -15.65 17.51 1.41
CA GLN A 42 -15.98 16.08 1.34
C GLN A 42 -15.13 15.34 0.29
N ILE A 43 -14.96 15.92 -0.90
CA ILE A 43 -14.09 15.38 -1.95
C ILE A 43 -12.64 15.27 -1.45
N LEU A 44 -12.19 16.28 -0.69
CA LEU A 44 -10.86 16.29 -0.09
C LEU A 44 -10.70 15.14 0.92
N ALA A 45 -11.67 14.99 1.82
CA ALA A 45 -11.71 13.91 2.81
C ALA A 45 -11.68 12.53 2.14
N ASP A 46 -12.49 12.33 1.10
CA ASP A 46 -12.57 11.08 0.35
C ASP A 46 -11.25 10.75 -0.36
N GLY A 47 -10.57 11.72 -0.95
CA GLY A 47 -9.27 11.51 -1.60
C GLY A 47 -8.18 11.06 -0.62
N PHE A 48 -8.12 11.69 0.56
CA PHE A 48 -7.19 11.29 1.62
C PHE A 48 -7.57 9.94 2.25
N PHE A 49 -8.87 9.67 2.41
CA PHE A 49 -9.35 8.39 2.94
C PHE A 49 -9.07 7.22 1.99
N VAL A 50 -9.38 7.37 0.70
CA VAL A 50 -9.14 6.33 -0.32
C VAL A 50 -7.66 6.04 -0.49
N SER A 51 -6.82 7.08 -0.56
CA SER A 51 -5.37 6.90 -0.64
C SER A 51 -4.80 6.23 0.63
N GLY A 52 -5.25 6.67 1.82
CA GLY A 52 -4.83 6.10 3.11
C GLY A 52 -5.24 4.64 3.30
N ILE A 53 -6.49 4.29 2.98
CA ILE A 53 -6.99 2.91 3.13
C ILE A 53 -6.34 1.96 2.13
N LEU A 54 -6.13 2.38 0.88
CA LEU A 54 -5.44 1.56 -0.13
C LEU A 54 -4.01 1.22 0.28
N LEU A 55 -3.24 2.21 0.76
CA LEU A 55 -1.88 1.98 1.23
C LEU A 55 -1.84 1.12 2.49
N THR A 56 -2.79 1.31 3.41
CA THR A 56 -2.89 0.51 4.64
C THR A 56 -3.24 -0.95 4.32
N LEU A 57 -4.19 -1.18 3.42
CA LEU A 57 -4.54 -2.52 2.94
C LEU A 57 -3.38 -3.19 2.20
N PHE A 58 -2.69 -2.45 1.34
CA PHE A 58 -1.50 -2.96 0.65
C PHE A 58 -0.38 -3.33 1.63
N ALA A 59 -0.15 -2.50 2.66
CA ALA A 59 0.79 -2.82 3.72
C ALA A 59 0.38 -4.07 4.51
N GLY A 60 -0.91 -4.23 4.81
CA GLY A 60 -1.48 -5.43 5.44
C GLY A 60 -1.28 -6.68 4.57
N MET A 61 -1.52 -6.58 3.26
CA MET A 61 -1.28 -7.67 2.32
C MET A 61 0.21 -8.05 2.24
N MET A 62 1.11 -7.07 2.26
CA MET A 62 2.56 -7.30 2.36
C MET A 62 2.95 -7.98 3.68
N PHE A 63 2.27 -7.65 4.78
CA PHE A 63 2.48 -8.31 6.07
C PHE A 63 2.07 -9.79 6.01
N VAL A 64 0.86 -10.09 5.53
CA VAL A 64 0.36 -11.46 5.35
C VAL A 64 1.23 -12.26 4.36
N SER A 65 1.72 -11.61 3.30
CA SER A 65 2.68 -12.21 2.36
C SER A 65 3.99 -12.62 3.04
N ARG A 66 4.51 -11.79 3.95
CA ARG A 66 5.73 -12.09 4.72
C ARG A 66 5.57 -13.28 5.68
N GLU A 67 4.36 -13.55 6.16
CA GLU A 67 4.07 -14.76 6.95
C GLU A 67 4.08 -16.05 6.11
N GLY A 68 4.10 -15.90 4.78
CA GLY A 68 4.28 -16.99 3.84
C GLY A 68 3.02 -17.40 3.08
N ALA A 69 1.92 -16.65 3.23
CA ALA A 69 0.67 -16.92 2.52
C ALA A 69 0.86 -16.94 0.99
N LEU A 70 1.70 -16.04 0.45
CA LEU A 70 1.94 -15.94 -1.00
C LEU A 70 3.09 -16.84 -1.51
N ILE A 71 3.85 -17.50 -0.61
CA ILE A 71 5.00 -18.33 -1.02
C ILE A 71 4.53 -19.58 -1.78
N GLY A 72 3.44 -20.21 -1.33
CA GLY A 72 2.86 -21.39 -2.00
C GLY A 72 2.38 -21.08 -3.42
N ILE A 73 1.65 -19.98 -3.59
CA ILE A 73 1.17 -19.50 -4.89
C ILE A 73 2.35 -19.22 -5.82
N SER A 74 3.38 -18.52 -5.31
CA SER A 74 4.59 -18.21 -6.09
C SER A 74 5.33 -19.47 -6.55
N PHE A 75 5.36 -20.52 -5.72
CA PHE A 75 5.99 -21.79 -6.07
C PHE A 75 5.26 -22.51 -7.20
N VAL A 76 3.92 -22.57 -7.13
CA VAL A 76 3.10 -23.20 -8.18
C VAL A 76 3.22 -22.42 -9.49
N MET A 77 3.10 -21.10 -9.45
CA MET A 77 3.29 -20.22 -10.63
C MET A 77 4.67 -20.44 -11.27
N ARG A 78 5.73 -20.47 -10.47
CA ARG A 78 7.10 -20.76 -10.94
C ARG A 78 7.15 -22.12 -11.62
N ASN A 79 6.54 -23.15 -11.03
CA ASN A 79 6.56 -24.50 -11.59
C ASN A 79 5.77 -24.59 -12.91
N VAL A 80 4.64 -23.88 -13.02
CA VAL A 80 3.87 -23.76 -14.27
C VAL A 80 4.71 -23.07 -15.33
N VAL A 81 5.32 -21.91 -15.04
CA VAL A 81 6.18 -21.20 -16.01
C VAL A 81 7.37 -22.05 -16.45
N LEU A 82 8.02 -22.77 -15.52
CA LEU A 82 9.13 -23.66 -15.84
C LEU A 82 8.69 -24.89 -16.63
N ALA A 83 7.45 -25.37 -16.48
CA ALA A 83 6.90 -26.44 -17.30
C ALA A 83 6.74 -26.04 -18.78
N PHE A 84 6.55 -24.75 -19.06
CA PHE A 84 6.48 -24.21 -20.42
C PHE A 84 7.86 -23.93 -21.06
N ILE A 85 8.97 -23.99 -20.29
CA ILE A 85 10.32 -23.70 -20.80
C ILE A 85 11.12 -25.02 -20.93
N PRO A 86 11.43 -25.50 -22.15
CA PRO A 86 12.06 -26.80 -22.39
C PRO A 86 13.46 -26.94 -21.75
N MET A 87 14.17 -25.83 -21.56
CA MET A 87 15.56 -25.77 -21.08
C MET A 87 15.66 -25.37 -19.58
N GLY A 88 14.52 -25.23 -18.89
CA GLY A 88 14.42 -24.61 -17.56
C GLY A 88 14.36 -25.57 -16.37
N ARG A 89 14.59 -26.87 -16.56
CA ARG A 89 14.57 -27.87 -15.46
C ARG A 89 15.75 -27.67 -14.50
N LYS A 90 15.71 -26.62 -13.67
CA LYS A 90 16.58 -26.53 -12.50
C LYS A 90 16.20 -27.64 -11.52
N LYS A 91 17.23 -28.25 -10.92
CA LYS A 91 17.22 -29.26 -9.85
C LYS A 91 15.93 -29.25 -9.04
N HIS A 92 15.32 -30.43 -8.90
CA HIS A 92 14.14 -30.67 -8.05
C HIS A 92 14.38 -30.07 -6.67
N GLU A 93 13.78 -28.91 -6.43
CA GLU A 93 13.91 -28.20 -5.18
C GLU A 93 12.71 -28.57 -4.33
N VAL A 94 12.95 -29.20 -3.19
CA VAL A 94 11.88 -29.58 -2.27
C VAL A 94 11.20 -28.30 -1.76
N TYR A 95 9.87 -28.25 -1.81
CA TYR A 95 9.07 -27.08 -1.41
C TYR A 95 9.44 -26.54 -0.01
N ARG A 96 9.82 -27.45 0.89
CA ARG A 96 10.28 -27.12 2.26
C ARG A 96 11.50 -26.19 2.24
N ASP A 97 12.51 -26.52 1.45
CA ASP A 97 13.74 -25.71 1.34
C ASP A 97 13.47 -24.37 0.64
N TYR A 98 12.61 -24.37 -0.39
CA TYR A 98 12.19 -23.14 -1.06
C TYR A 98 11.47 -22.19 -0.10
N ARG A 99 10.53 -22.72 0.69
CA ARG A 99 9.76 -21.98 1.67
C ARG A 99 10.66 -21.41 2.77
N GLU A 100 11.58 -22.20 3.31
CA GLU A 100 12.49 -21.74 4.36
C GLU A 100 13.42 -20.62 3.87
N ARG A 101 13.97 -20.72 2.65
CA ARG A 101 14.80 -19.65 2.08
C ARG A 101 13.99 -18.37 1.86
N LYS A 102 12.80 -18.48 1.26
CA LYS A 102 11.95 -17.30 1.00
C LYS A 102 11.42 -16.66 2.29
N LEU A 103 11.07 -17.46 3.29
CA LEU A 103 10.63 -16.94 4.59
C LEU A 103 11.76 -16.22 5.33
N LYS A 104 12.99 -16.73 5.26
CA LYS A 104 14.18 -16.05 5.82
C LYS A 104 14.47 -14.72 5.11
N GLU A 105 14.37 -14.68 3.79
CA GLU A 105 14.50 -13.44 3.01
C GLU A 105 13.41 -12.41 3.39
N LEU A 106 12.15 -12.84 3.47
CA LEU A 106 11.00 -11.97 3.78
C LEU A 106 11.04 -11.42 5.21
N LYS A 107 11.48 -12.23 6.19
CA LYS A 107 11.63 -11.78 7.59
C LYS A 107 12.77 -10.78 7.79
N LYS A 108 13.79 -10.79 6.93
CA LYS A 108 14.92 -9.85 6.98
C LYS A 108 14.50 -8.42 6.61
N THR A 109 13.44 -8.28 5.83
CA THR A 109 12.96 -6.99 5.33
C THR A 109 11.82 -6.46 6.21
N ASN A 110 12.16 -5.82 7.33
CA ASN A 110 11.18 -5.21 8.24
C ASN A 110 10.78 -3.79 7.81
N ASP A 111 10.36 -3.63 6.55
CA ASP A 111 9.88 -2.33 6.07
C ASP A 111 8.46 -2.09 6.57
N LYS A 112 8.31 -1.25 7.59
CA LYS A 112 7.03 -0.77 8.15
C LYS A 112 6.58 0.57 7.55
N SER A 113 7.40 1.19 6.71
CA SER A 113 7.21 2.55 6.19
C SER A 113 5.88 2.75 5.43
N ILE A 114 5.43 1.74 4.68
CA ILE A 114 4.16 1.79 3.92
C ILE A 114 2.97 1.85 4.88
N LEU A 115 2.98 1.05 5.95
CA LEU A 115 1.91 1.02 6.94
C LEU A 115 1.81 2.35 7.67
N VAL A 116 2.95 2.89 8.11
CA VAL A 116 3.00 4.19 8.81
C VAL A 116 2.48 5.32 7.92
N THR A 117 2.87 5.32 6.64
CA THR A 117 2.42 6.35 5.68
C THR A 117 0.93 6.22 5.37
N GLY A 118 0.44 5.00 5.16
CA GLY A 118 -0.98 4.74 4.93
C GLY A 118 -1.85 5.15 6.13
N LEU A 119 -1.44 4.79 7.35
CA LEU A 119 -2.16 5.15 8.57
C LEU A 119 -2.19 6.67 8.78
N PHE A 120 -1.09 7.37 8.48
CA PHE A 120 -1.02 8.82 8.56
C PHE A 120 -2.01 9.50 7.59
N PHE A 121 -2.07 9.05 6.33
CA PHE A 121 -3.04 9.56 5.36
C PHE A 121 -4.49 9.26 5.75
N LEU A 122 -4.73 8.06 6.30
CA LEU A 122 -6.04 7.64 6.77
C LEU A 122 -6.52 8.53 7.94
N MET A 123 -5.63 8.81 8.90
CA MET A 123 -5.91 9.75 10.00
C MET A 123 -6.27 11.15 9.49
N ILE A 124 -5.55 11.65 8.49
CA ILE A 124 -5.86 12.95 7.87
C ILE A 124 -7.25 12.91 7.22
N GLY A 125 -7.58 11.86 6.46
CA GLY A 125 -8.90 11.69 5.84
C GLY A 125 -10.03 11.66 6.87
N ILE A 126 -9.84 10.95 7.99
CA ILE A 126 -10.81 10.93 9.10
C ILE A 126 -11.01 12.33 9.69
N VAL A 127 -9.93 13.06 9.95
CA VAL A 127 -10.02 14.43 10.51
C VAL A 127 -10.83 15.33 9.58
N PHE A 128 -10.57 15.32 8.27
CA PHE A 128 -11.35 16.10 7.30
C PHE A 128 -12.82 15.65 7.25
N THR A 129 -13.08 14.35 7.36
CA THR A 129 -14.45 13.81 7.43
C THR A 129 -15.19 14.31 8.67
N VAL A 130 -14.54 14.31 9.83
CA VAL A 130 -15.12 14.81 11.09
C VAL A 130 -15.39 16.32 11.02
N ILE A 131 -14.47 17.10 10.44
CA ILE A 131 -14.67 18.54 10.23
C ILE A 131 -15.88 18.78 9.33
N TRP A 132 -15.98 18.04 8.23
CA TRP A 132 -17.13 18.13 7.32
C TRP A 132 -18.44 17.80 8.04
N TYR A 133 -18.47 16.69 8.77
CA TYR A 133 -19.65 16.26 9.52
C TYR A 133 -20.06 17.33 10.54
N LYS A 134 -19.13 17.86 11.33
CA LYS A 134 -19.46 18.87 12.33
C LYS A 134 -19.96 20.19 11.74
N ASN A 135 -19.37 20.67 10.64
CA ASN A 135 -19.69 21.97 10.05
C ASN A 135 -20.90 21.97 9.11
N TYR A 136 -21.19 20.86 8.44
CA TYR A 136 -22.19 20.83 7.38
C TYR A 136 -23.37 19.88 7.66
N TYR A 137 -23.19 18.86 8.51
CA TYR A 137 -24.29 17.97 8.88
C TYR A 137 -25.22 18.61 9.93
N ASN A 138 -24.69 19.44 10.85
CA ASN A 138 -25.47 20.13 11.88
C ASN A 138 -26.15 21.43 11.39
N VAL A 139 -26.05 21.76 10.10
CA VAL A 139 -26.61 23.00 9.52
C VAL A 139 -27.78 22.70 8.57
N VAL A 140 -28.15 21.42 8.42
CA VAL A 140 -29.38 20.95 7.75
C VAL A 140 -30.39 20.53 8.80
#